data_AF-A0A5N4D752-F1
#
_entry.id   AF-A0A5N4D752-F1
#
_cell.length_a   1.000
_cell.length_b   1.000
_cell.length_c   1.000
_cell.angle_alpha   90.00
_cell.angle_beta   90.00
_cell.angle_gamma   90.00
#
_symmetry.space_group_name_H-M   'P 1'
#
loop_
_entity.id
_entity.type
_entity.pdbx_description
1 polymer ?
#
loop_
_entity_poly.entity_id
_entity_poly.type
_entity_poly.pdbx_seq_one_letter_code
_entity_poly.pdbx_strand_id
1 'polypeptide(L)'
;MKQAVVAYFGRYEEERENVPRDRNRRLNAVQYYVQGRNQERLAECYYMLEDYEGLENLANSLPENHKLLPEIAQMFVRAGMCELAVTAFLKCNQPKAAVDTCVHLNQWNKAVELAKSHSMKEIDSLLERYACHLLGKNKTLDAIELYRKASYFYDAAKLMFKIADEEAKKRTKPLLVKKLYVLSALLIEQYHEQMKNAQRGKAKGKNSEATSALAGLLEEEALSTTSRFTDTAWRGAEAYHFFLLAQRQLYEGSVDSALKTALHLRDYEDIIPAIEIYSLLALCACARRAFGTCSKAFIKLESLETLSSEQKQQYEDLALEIFTRHTPKDNRKSELDSLLEG
;
A
#
# COMPACT_ATOMS: atom_id res chain seq x y z
N MET A 1 -3.77 -45.38 -56.17
CA MET A 1 -3.81 -44.57 -54.92
C MET A 1 -2.43 -44.04 -54.50
N LYS A 2 -1.35 -44.84 -54.45
CA LYS A 2 0.01 -44.31 -54.16
C LYS A 2 0.52 -43.28 -55.19
N GLN A 3 0.16 -43.42 -56.48
CA GLN A 3 0.54 -42.44 -57.52
C GLN A 3 -0.27 -41.13 -57.49
N ALA A 4 -1.50 -41.13 -56.97
CA ALA A 4 -2.28 -39.90 -56.80
C ALA A 4 -1.80 -39.10 -55.58
N VAL A 5 -1.35 -39.80 -54.54
CA VAL A 5 -0.66 -39.19 -53.40
C VAL A 5 0.65 -38.56 -53.86
N VAL A 6 1.52 -39.26 -54.59
CA VAL A 6 2.78 -38.67 -55.09
C VAL A 6 2.55 -37.52 -56.09
N ALA A 7 1.54 -37.61 -56.97
CA ALA A 7 1.25 -36.56 -57.95
C ALA A 7 0.66 -35.27 -57.34
N TYR A 8 -0.05 -35.35 -56.20
CA TYR A 8 -0.52 -34.17 -55.46
C TYR A 8 0.53 -33.65 -54.47
N PHE A 9 1.38 -34.53 -53.91
CA PHE A 9 2.46 -34.16 -52.98
C PHE A 9 3.72 -33.60 -53.68
N GLY A 10 3.96 -33.92 -54.96
CA GLY A 10 5.18 -33.49 -55.68
C GLY A 10 5.26 -32.00 -56.02
N ARG A 11 4.17 -31.23 -55.91
CA ARG A 11 4.20 -29.75 -55.98
C ARG A 11 4.14 -29.07 -54.60
N TYR A 12 3.93 -29.84 -53.55
CA TYR A 12 3.74 -29.36 -52.18
C TYR A 12 4.92 -29.72 -51.26
N GLU A 13 6.04 -30.23 -51.78
CA GLU A 13 7.24 -30.40 -50.94
C GLU A 13 7.86 -29.06 -50.53
N GLU A 14 7.69 -27.99 -51.31
CA GLU A 14 8.00 -26.60 -50.86
C GLU A 14 6.95 -26.03 -49.90
N GLU A 15 5.71 -26.55 -49.91
CA GLU A 15 4.63 -26.13 -48.99
C GLU A 15 4.52 -27.03 -47.75
N ARG A 16 5.24 -28.16 -47.68
CA ARG A 16 5.38 -28.96 -46.45
C ARG A 16 6.09 -28.20 -45.34
N GLU A 17 6.86 -27.18 -45.71
CA GLU A 17 7.55 -26.31 -44.75
C GLU A 17 6.73 -25.09 -44.34
N ASN A 18 5.65 -24.74 -45.05
CA ASN A 18 4.95 -23.47 -44.90
C ASN A 18 3.44 -23.62 -44.72
N VAL A 19 2.91 -23.09 -43.62
CA VAL A 19 1.46 -22.99 -43.38
C VAL A 19 0.81 -22.18 -44.52
N PRO A 20 -0.24 -22.70 -45.19
CA PRO A 20 -0.88 -22.03 -46.32
C PRO A 20 -1.36 -20.61 -45.98
N ARG A 21 -1.10 -19.63 -46.85
CA ARG A 21 -1.53 -18.23 -46.64
C ARG A 21 -3.05 -18.03 -46.77
N ASP A 22 -3.78 -18.92 -47.44
CA ASP A 22 -5.22 -18.78 -47.65
C ASP A 22 -6.06 -19.37 -46.49
N ARG A 23 -7.02 -18.59 -45.98
CA ARG A 23 -7.88 -18.98 -44.85
C ARG A 23 -8.64 -20.30 -45.08
N ASN A 24 -9.21 -20.50 -46.28
CA ASN A 24 -9.91 -21.74 -46.62
C ASN A 24 -8.97 -22.95 -46.72
N ARG A 25 -7.72 -22.76 -47.14
CA ARG A 25 -6.72 -23.85 -47.18
C ARG A 25 -6.23 -24.23 -45.79
N ARG A 26 -6.16 -23.28 -44.86
CA ARG A 26 -5.82 -23.54 -43.45
C ARG A 26 -6.87 -24.41 -42.75
N LEU A 27 -8.16 -24.18 -43.00
CA LEU A 27 -9.24 -25.01 -42.44
C LEU A 27 -9.11 -26.48 -42.88
N ASN A 28 -8.80 -26.72 -44.15
CA ASN A 28 -8.54 -28.07 -44.64
C ASN A 28 -7.25 -28.64 -44.04
N ALA A 29 -6.20 -27.82 -43.90
CA ALA A 29 -4.94 -28.22 -43.28
C ALA A 29 -5.10 -28.67 -41.83
N VAL A 30 -5.97 -28.04 -41.03
CA VAL A 30 -6.29 -28.48 -39.66
C VAL A 30 -6.77 -29.93 -39.64
N GLN A 31 -7.70 -30.31 -40.53
CA GLN A 31 -8.20 -31.69 -40.59
C GLN A 31 -7.07 -32.68 -40.93
N TYR A 32 -6.19 -32.32 -41.85
CA TYR A 32 -5.04 -33.16 -42.23
C TYR A 32 -3.99 -33.27 -41.11
N TYR A 33 -3.71 -32.19 -40.37
CA TYR A 33 -2.74 -32.22 -39.27
C TYR A 33 -3.28 -32.95 -38.04
N VAL A 34 -4.59 -32.89 -37.78
CA VAL A 34 -5.25 -33.73 -36.77
C VAL A 34 -5.10 -35.21 -37.11
N GLN A 35 -5.33 -35.59 -38.37
CA GLN A 35 -5.14 -36.97 -38.84
C GLN A 35 -3.65 -37.40 -38.82
N GLY A 36 -2.74 -36.47 -39.13
CA GLY A 36 -1.30 -36.68 -39.14
C GLY A 36 -0.62 -36.65 -37.76
N ARG A 37 -1.36 -36.33 -36.68
CA ARG A 37 -0.85 -36.15 -35.31
C ARG A 37 0.33 -35.17 -35.19
N ASN A 38 0.47 -34.23 -36.13
CA ASN A 38 1.52 -33.22 -36.09
C ASN A 38 1.06 -32.02 -35.28
N GLN A 39 1.45 -31.97 -34.01
CA GLN A 39 0.97 -30.96 -33.05
C GLN A 39 1.59 -29.59 -33.25
N GLU A 40 2.82 -29.49 -33.77
CA GLU A 40 3.53 -28.21 -33.96
C GLU A 40 2.84 -27.37 -35.04
N ARG A 41 2.61 -27.98 -36.21
CA ARG A 41 1.95 -27.32 -37.33
C ARG A 41 0.48 -27.05 -37.07
N LEU A 42 -0.15 -27.90 -36.26
CA LEU A 42 -1.53 -27.67 -35.82
C LEU A 42 -1.63 -26.40 -34.95
N ALA A 43 -0.68 -26.18 -34.03
CA ALA A 43 -0.63 -24.96 -33.23
C ALA A 43 -0.44 -23.69 -34.09
N GLU A 44 0.47 -23.73 -35.06
CA GLU A 44 0.65 -22.63 -36.02
C GLU A 44 -0.63 -22.36 -36.83
N CYS A 45 -1.33 -23.40 -37.27
CA CYS A 45 -2.59 -23.25 -38.00
C CYS A 45 -3.68 -22.60 -37.15
N TYR A 46 -3.83 -23.02 -35.89
CA TYR A 46 -4.79 -22.40 -34.95
C TYR A 46 -4.45 -20.94 -34.68
N TYR A 47 -3.17 -20.63 -34.46
CA TYR A 47 -2.72 -19.24 -34.28
C TYR A 47 -3.01 -18.36 -35.50
N MET A 48 -2.73 -18.85 -36.71
CA MET A 48 -2.99 -18.13 -37.96
C MET A 48 -4.48 -18.03 -38.32
N LEU A 49 -5.32 -18.88 -37.74
CA LEU A 49 -6.78 -18.83 -37.87
C LEU A 49 -7.44 -18.01 -36.75
N GLU A 50 -6.66 -17.54 -35.77
CA GLU A 50 -7.15 -16.89 -34.54
C GLU A 50 -8.10 -17.79 -33.71
N ASP A 51 -8.00 -19.11 -33.89
CA ASP A 51 -8.76 -20.10 -33.14
C ASP A 51 -8.03 -20.43 -31.83
N TYR A 52 -8.16 -19.53 -30.86
CA TYR A 52 -7.48 -19.66 -29.56
C TYR A 52 -8.10 -20.72 -28.65
N GLU A 53 -9.39 -21.05 -28.84
CA GLU A 53 -10.04 -22.17 -28.13
C GLU A 53 -9.47 -23.52 -28.60
N GLY A 54 -9.29 -23.69 -29.91
CA GLY A 54 -8.61 -24.85 -30.48
C GLY A 54 -7.16 -24.99 -29.97
N LEU A 55 -6.45 -23.86 -29.87
CA LEU A 55 -5.09 -23.81 -29.32
C LEU A 55 -5.03 -24.14 -27.82
N GLU A 56 -6.00 -23.68 -27.03
CA GLU A 56 -6.11 -24.01 -25.61
C GLU A 56 -6.40 -25.51 -25.40
N ASN A 57 -7.32 -26.07 -26.18
CA ASN A 57 -7.61 -27.51 -26.15
C ASN A 57 -6.38 -28.34 -26.51
N LEU A 58 -5.60 -27.89 -27.50
CA LEU A 58 -4.32 -28.50 -27.83
C LEU A 58 -3.34 -28.42 -26.65
N ALA A 59 -3.18 -27.24 -26.03
CA ALA A 59 -2.33 -27.06 -24.85
C ALA A 59 -2.78 -27.89 -23.62
N ASN A 60 -4.08 -28.19 -23.52
CA ASN A 60 -4.63 -29.06 -22.49
C ASN A 60 -4.41 -30.55 -22.76
N SER A 61 -4.39 -30.95 -24.03
CA SER A 61 -4.11 -32.34 -24.43
C SER A 61 -2.64 -32.75 -24.30
N LEU A 62 -1.73 -31.78 -24.22
CA LEU A 62 -0.29 -32.02 -24.12
C LEU A 62 0.11 -32.43 -22.69
N PRO A 63 1.05 -33.39 -22.53
CA PRO A 63 1.60 -33.74 -21.23
C PRO A 63 2.41 -32.58 -20.63
N GLU A 64 2.57 -32.62 -19.30
CA GLU A 64 3.36 -31.61 -18.57
C GLU A 64 4.81 -31.54 -19.11
N ASN A 65 5.34 -30.31 -19.22
CA ASN A 65 6.69 -30.03 -19.73
C ASN A 65 6.98 -30.45 -21.19
N HIS A 66 5.96 -30.54 -22.04
CA HIS A 66 6.13 -30.77 -23.48
C HIS A 66 6.86 -29.60 -24.18
N LYS A 67 7.74 -29.91 -25.14
CA LYS A 67 8.57 -28.93 -25.87
C LYS A 67 7.80 -27.84 -26.62
N LEU A 68 6.56 -28.12 -27.01
CA LEU A 68 5.68 -27.19 -27.73
C LEU A 68 4.92 -26.21 -26.85
N LEU A 69 4.78 -26.50 -25.56
CA LEU A 69 4.01 -25.63 -24.66
C LEU A 69 4.62 -24.22 -24.53
N PRO A 70 5.96 -24.01 -24.48
CA PRO A 70 6.55 -22.67 -24.50
C PRO A 70 6.25 -21.89 -25.78
N GLU A 71 6.23 -22.56 -26.95
CA GLU A 71 5.92 -21.92 -28.23
C GLU A 71 4.44 -21.50 -28.29
N ILE A 72 3.54 -22.38 -27.83
CA ILE A 72 2.11 -22.06 -27.69
C ILE A 72 1.90 -20.91 -26.69
N ALA A 73 2.63 -20.90 -25.57
CA ALA A 73 2.57 -19.82 -24.61
C ALA A 73 3.01 -18.49 -25.23
N GLN A 74 4.10 -18.47 -26.01
CA GLN A 74 4.54 -17.28 -26.75
C GLN A 74 3.50 -16.81 -27.78
N MET A 75 2.79 -17.74 -28.44
CA MET A 75 1.67 -17.40 -29.31
C MET A 75 0.56 -16.68 -28.53
N PHE A 76 0.20 -17.16 -27.33
CA PHE A 76 -0.76 -16.47 -26.47
C PHE A 76 -0.25 -15.09 -25.99
N VAL A 77 1.04 -14.93 -25.71
CA VAL A 77 1.63 -13.62 -25.37
C VAL A 77 1.45 -12.63 -26.50
N ARG A 78 1.77 -13.03 -27.75
CA ARG A 78 1.66 -12.18 -28.94
C ARG A 78 0.20 -11.79 -29.22
N ALA A 79 -0.74 -12.66 -28.87
CA ALA A 79 -2.18 -12.40 -28.97
C ALA A 79 -2.73 -11.54 -27.80
N GLY A 80 -1.95 -11.29 -26.74
CA GLY A 80 -2.39 -10.56 -25.55
C GLY A 80 -3.19 -11.39 -24.54
N MET A 81 -3.25 -12.71 -24.70
CA MET A 81 -4.02 -13.63 -23.87
C MET A 81 -3.25 -14.04 -22.61
N CYS A 82 -3.27 -13.19 -21.58
CA CYS A 82 -2.46 -13.39 -20.37
C CYS A 82 -2.85 -14.64 -19.56
N GLU A 83 -4.15 -14.95 -19.44
CA GLU A 83 -4.63 -16.10 -18.67
C GLU A 83 -4.08 -17.42 -19.23
N LEU A 84 -4.29 -17.63 -20.54
CA LEU A 84 -3.86 -18.82 -21.25
C LEU A 84 -2.35 -18.94 -21.37
N ALA A 85 -1.64 -17.81 -21.53
CA ALA A 85 -0.19 -17.81 -21.54
C ALA A 85 0.38 -18.26 -20.18
N VAL A 86 -0.18 -17.77 -19.07
CA VAL A 86 0.24 -18.16 -17.71
C VAL A 86 -0.02 -19.64 -17.46
N THR A 87 -1.19 -20.17 -17.81
CA THR A 87 -1.48 -21.60 -17.61
C THR A 87 -0.54 -22.49 -18.43
N ALA A 88 -0.23 -22.10 -19.66
CA ALA A 88 0.74 -22.80 -20.49
C ALA A 88 2.16 -22.77 -19.90
N PHE A 89 2.66 -21.61 -19.45
CA PHE A 89 3.98 -21.50 -18.82
C PHE A 89 4.08 -22.23 -17.48
N LEU A 90 3.00 -22.25 -16.69
CA LEU A 90 2.94 -23.03 -15.45
C LEU A 90 3.02 -24.54 -15.74
N LYS A 91 2.38 -25.04 -16.80
CA LYS A 91 2.52 -26.44 -17.25
C LYS A 91 3.93 -26.79 -17.75
N CYS A 92 4.70 -25.80 -18.22
CA CYS A 92 6.11 -25.95 -18.55
C CYS A 92 7.03 -25.95 -17.33
N ASN A 93 6.50 -25.80 -16.11
CA ASN A 93 7.29 -25.56 -14.91
C ASN A 93 8.21 -24.32 -15.02
N GLN A 94 7.76 -23.29 -15.75
CA GLN A 94 8.48 -22.02 -15.98
C GLN A 94 7.72 -20.83 -15.36
N PRO A 95 7.67 -20.70 -14.02
CA PRO A 95 6.93 -19.63 -13.35
C PRO A 95 7.53 -18.24 -13.60
N LYS A 96 8.83 -18.13 -13.88
CA LYS A 96 9.48 -16.86 -14.23
C LYS A 96 8.90 -16.25 -15.50
N ALA A 97 8.84 -17.05 -16.57
CA ALA A 97 8.26 -16.62 -17.84
C ALA A 97 6.77 -16.24 -17.72
N ALA A 98 6.02 -16.94 -16.86
CA ALA A 98 4.63 -16.60 -16.58
C ALA A 98 4.49 -15.21 -15.93
N VAL A 99 5.37 -14.87 -14.98
CA VAL A 99 5.37 -13.54 -14.35
C VAL A 99 5.85 -12.46 -15.30
N ASP A 100 6.91 -12.71 -16.08
CA ASP A 100 7.39 -11.77 -17.11
C ASP A 100 6.31 -11.47 -18.14
N THR A 101 5.51 -12.48 -18.50
CA THR A 101 4.35 -12.31 -19.38
C THR A 101 3.28 -11.43 -18.76
N CYS A 102 2.93 -11.66 -17.49
CA CYS A 102 1.98 -10.81 -16.78
C CYS A 102 2.46 -9.36 -16.73
N VAL A 103 3.75 -9.14 -16.48
CA VAL A 103 4.37 -7.80 -16.46
C VAL A 103 4.33 -7.18 -17.85
N HIS A 104 4.66 -7.93 -18.90
CA HIS A 104 4.63 -7.46 -20.29
C HIS A 104 3.22 -7.04 -20.73
N LEU A 105 2.19 -7.78 -20.32
CA LEU A 105 0.78 -7.51 -20.61
C LEU A 105 0.11 -6.56 -19.60
N ASN A 106 0.89 -5.90 -18.72
CA ASN A 106 0.41 -4.99 -17.68
C ASN A 106 -0.59 -5.59 -16.67
N GLN A 107 -0.60 -6.92 -16.49
CA GLN A 107 -1.42 -7.65 -15.52
C GLN A 107 -0.71 -7.80 -14.17
N TRP A 108 -0.45 -6.67 -13.52
CA TRP A 108 0.40 -6.59 -12.34
C TRP A 108 -0.11 -7.33 -11.10
N ASN A 109 -1.42 -7.34 -10.86
CA ASN A 109 -2.01 -8.04 -9.71
C ASN A 109 -1.70 -9.55 -9.77
N LYS A 110 -1.91 -10.13 -10.96
CA LYS A 110 -1.65 -11.55 -11.20
C LYS A 110 -0.15 -11.88 -11.15
N ALA A 111 0.70 -10.98 -11.67
CA ALA A 111 2.15 -11.11 -11.58
C ALA A 111 2.62 -11.26 -10.12
N VAL A 112 2.08 -10.43 -9.22
CA VAL A 112 2.44 -10.44 -7.78
C VAL A 112 1.92 -11.68 -7.06
N GLU A 113 0.71 -12.13 -7.37
CA GLU A 113 0.14 -13.36 -6.82
C GLU A 113 0.97 -14.59 -7.21
N LEU A 114 1.30 -14.71 -8.50
CA LEU A 114 2.15 -15.78 -9.02
C LEU A 114 3.57 -15.74 -8.45
N ALA A 115 4.13 -14.54 -8.28
CA ALA A 115 5.48 -14.41 -7.74
C ALA A 115 5.54 -14.84 -6.27
N LYS A 116 4.48 -14.61 -5.48
CA LYS A 116 4.37 -15.12 -4.12
C LYS A 116 4.17 -16.62 -4.05
N SER A 117 3.26 -17.17 -4.86
CA SER A 117 2.96 -18.61 -4.82
C SER A 117 4.20 -19.45 -5.12
N HIS A 118 5.09 -18.94 -5.98
CA HIS A 118 6.34 -19.60 -6.35
C HIS A 118 7.58 -19.07 -5.60
N SER A 119 7.42 -18.17 -4.62
CA SER A 119 8.52 -17.61 -3.80
C SER A 119 9.73 -17.13 -4.60
N MET A 120 9.49 -16.36 -5.67
CA MET A 120 10.55 -15.91 -6.57
C MET A 120 11.43 -14.83 -5.95
N LYS A 121 12.73 -14.84 -6.22
CA LYS A 121 13.70 -13.89 -5.66
C LYS A 121 13.71 -12.50 -6.34
N GLU A 122 13.03 -12.36 -7.48
CA GLU A 122 13.02 -11.13 -8.29
C GLU A 122 11.74 -10.29 -8.07
N ILE A 123 11.02 -10.53 -6.96
CA ILE A 123 9.78 -9.80 -6.62
C ILE A 123 10.05 -8.31 -6.43
N ASP A 124 11.18 -7.97 -5.82
CA ASP A 124 11.54 -6.63 -5.35
C ASP A 124 11.57 -5.62 -6.52
N SER A 125 12.29 -5.95 -7.59
CA SER A 125 12.43 -5.06 -8.76
C SER A 125 11.12 -4.88 -9.53
N LEU A 126 10.29 -5.93 -9.59
CA LEU A 126 8.96 -5.87 -10.21
C LEU A 126 7.99 -5.04 -9.37
N LEU A 127 8.03 -5.21 -8.06
CA LEU A 127 7.23 -4.46 -7.11
C LEU A 127 7.55 -2.97 -7.17
N GLU A 128 8.84 -2.61 -7.18
CA GLU A 128 9.30 -1.23 -7.32
C GLU A 128 8.79 -0.58 -8.61
N ARG A 129 8.92 -1.27 -9.75
CA ARG A 129 8.41 -0.75 -11.04
C ARG A 129 6.90 -0.54 -11.01
N TYR A 130 6.14 -1.49 -10.46
CA TYR A 130 4.69 -1.38 -10.38
C TYR A 130 4.26 -0.25 -9.43
N ALA A 131 4.90 -0.16 -8.27
CA ALA A 131 4.64 0.88 -7.30
C ALA A 131 4.95 2.27 -7.87
N CYS A 132 6.09 2.45 -8.55
CA CYS A 132 6.41 3.70 -9.25
C CYS A 132 5.35 4.10 -10.27
N HIS A 133 4.83 3.13 -11.03
CA HIS A 133 3.73 3.38 -11.97
C HIS A 133 2.41 3.77 -11.27
N LEU A 134 2.07 3.14 -10.14
CA LEU A 134 0.88 3.50 -9.35
C LEU A 134 1.02 4.89 -8.69
N LEU A 135 2.18 5.18 -8.13
CA LEU A 135 2.51 6.48 -7.54
C LEU A 135 2.45 7.60 -8.59
N GLY A 136 2.99 7.36 -9.80
CA GLY A 136 2.90 8.31 -10.92
C GLY A 136 1.46 8.59 -11.39
N LYS A 137 0.52 7.68 -11.13
CA LYS A 137 -0.92 7.85 -11.44
C LYS A 137 -1.72 8.42 -10.26
N ASN A 138 -1.07 8.87 -9.19
CA ASN A 138 -1.71 9.30 -7.93
C ASN A 138 -2.58 8.22 -7.26
N LYS A 139 -2.34 6.95 -7.56
CA LYS A 139 -3.03 5.80 -6.94
C LYS A 139 -2.23 5.30 -5.74
N THR A 140 -2.01 6.18 -4.77
CA THR A 140 -1.13 5.93 -3.62
C THR A 140 -1.68 4.84 -2.70
N LEU A 141 -3.00 4.77 -2.50
CA LEU A 141 -3.63 3.71 -1.70
C LEU A 141 -3.48 2.33 -2.34
N ASP A 142 -3.63 2.22 -3.66
CA ASP A 142 -3.41 0.96 -4.39
C ASP A 142 -1.95 0.49 -4.25
N ALA A 143 -1.00 1.43 -4.27
CA ALA A 143 0.42 1.13 -4.03
C ALA A 143 0.66 0.64 -2.59
N ILE A 144 0.02 1.23 -1.59
CA ILE A 144 0.10 0.78 -0.20
C ILE A 144 -0.47 -0.65 -0.06
N GLU A 145 -1.60 -0.93 -0.71
CA GLU A 145 -2.18 -2.27 -0.69
C GLU A 145 -1.25 -3.30 -1.34
N LEU A 146 -0.62 -2.94 -2.46
CA LEU A 146 0.40 -3.75 -3.12
C LEU A 146 1.57 -4.07 -2.17
N TYR A 147 2.17 -3.04 -1.55
CA TYR A 147 3.29 -3.22 -0.61
C TYR A 147 2.89 -4.09 0.59
N ARG A 148 1.71 -3.85 1.17
CA ARG A 148 1.18 -4.66 2.28
C ARG A 148 0.97 -6.11 1.86
N LYS A 149 0.37 -6.35 0.70
CA LYS A 149 0.17 -7.69 0.16
C LYS A 149 1.52 -8.39 -0.01
N ALA A 150 2.54 -7.68 -0.49
CA ALA A 150 3.89 -8.19 -0.71
C ALA A 150 4.75 -8.33 0.56
N SER A 151 4.18 -8.05 1.75
CA SER A 151 4.90 -8.05 3.03
C SER A 151 6.00 -6.99 3.15
N TYR A 152 5.96 -5.93 2.34
CA TYR A 152 6.79 -4.73 2.45
C TYR A 152 6.07 -3.71 3.36
N PHE A 153 5.89 -4.08 4.62
CA PHE A 153 5.09 -3.30 5.55
C PHE A 153 5.71 -1.93 5.88
N TYR A 154 7.04 -1.82 5.88
CA TYR A 154 7.73 -0.57 6.19
C TYR A 154 7.52 0.51 5.10
N ASP A 155 7.62 0.14 3.82
CA ASP A 155 7.37 1.07 2.72
C ASP A 155 5.90 1.47 2.61
N ALA A 156 5.00 0.51 2.87
CA ALA A 156 3.57 0.77 3.01
C ALA A 156 3.30 1.79 4.13
N ALA A 157 3.91 1.62 5.30
CA ALA A 157 3.75 2.52 6.44
C ALA A 157 4.27 3.94 6.13
N LYS A 158 5.45 4.07 5.51
CA LYS A 158 5.98 5.37 5.08
C LYS A 158 5.03 6.12 4.17
N LEU A 159 4.46 5.45 3.18
CA LEU A 159 3.48 6.06 2.28
C LEU A 159 2.19 6.42 3.03
N MET A 160 1.73 5.56 3.94
CA MET A 160 0.53 5.81 4.75
C MET A 160 0.70 7.03 5.67
N PHE A 161 1.86 7.18 6.31
CA PHE A 161 2.20 8.33 7.14
C PHE A 161 2.24 9.63 6.34
N LYS A 162 2.85 9.63 5.14
CA LYS A 162 2.85 10.81 4.26
C LYS A 162 1.43 11.27 3.92
N ILE A 163 0.53 10.33 3.63
CA ILE A 163 -0.89 10.65 3.37
C ILE A 163 -1.54 11.21 4.65
N ALA A 164 -1.21 10.67 5.83
CA ALA A 164 -1.71 11.21 7.09
C ALA A 164 -1.28 12.67 7.30
N ASP A 165 -0.01 13.00 7.07
CA ASP A 165 0.52 14.37 7.17
C ASP A 165 -0.12 15.33 6.14
N GLU A 166 -0.33 14.87 4.91
CA GLU A 166 -1.00 15.65 3.87
C GLU A 166 -2.47 15.93 4.22
N GLU A 167 -3.18 14.94 4.74
CA GLU A 167 -4.57 15.10 5.20
C GLU A 167 -4.65 15.95 6.48
N ALA A 168 -3.68 15.85 7.37
CA ALA A 168 -3.57 16.70 8.57
C ALA A 168 -3.51 18.19 8.19
N LYS A 169 -2.73 18.54 7.16
CA LYS A 169 -2.62 19.92 6.66
C LYS A 169 -3.93 20.48 6.12
N LYS A 170 -4.85 19.63 5.63
CA LYS A 170 -6.16 20.06 5.09
C LYS A 170 -7.15 20.44 6.20
N ARG A 171 -6.96 19.98 7.44
CA ARG A 171 -7.77 20.36 8.63
C ARG A 171 -9.28 20.09 8.53
N THR A 172 -9.74 19.26 7.59
CA THR A 172 -11.19 19.03 7.40
C THR A 172 -11.73 17.80 8.12
N LYS A 173 -10.92 16.73 8.26
CA LYS A 173 -11.40 15.41 8.73
C LYS A 173 -10.48 14.82 9.80
N PRO A 174 -10.48 15.34 11.04
CA PRO A 174 -9.58 14.88 12.11
C PRO A 174 -9.72 13.38 12.43
N LEU A 175 -10.92 12.81 12.30
CA LEU A 175 -11.14 11.37 12.48
C LEU A 175 -10.44 10.52 11.41
N LEU A 176 -10.40 10.99 10.16
CA LEU A 176 -9.70 10.31 9.09
C LEU A 176 -8.20 10.35 9.34
N VAL A 177 -7.66 11.50 9.69
CA VAL A 177 -6.23 11.69 10.01
C VAL A 177 -5.79 10.74 11.14
N LYS A 178 -6.55 10.68 12.24
CA LYS A 178 -6.32 9.71 13.31
C LYS A 178 -6.28 8.28 12.80
N LYS A 179 -7.24 7.86 11.97
CA LYS A 179 -7.27 6.50 11.41
C LYS A 179 -6.05 6.22 10.54
N LEU A 180 -5.59 7.18 9.76
CA LEU A 180 -4.41 7.02 8.89
C LEU A 180 -3.12 6.86 9.70
N TYR A 181 -2.91 7.66 10.76
CA TYR A 181 -1.77 7.49 11.65
C TYR A 181 -1.80 6.13 12.37
N VAL A 182 -2.97 5.69 12.86
CA VAL A 182 -3.12 4.36 13.48
C VAL A 182 -2.80 3.25 12.48
N LEU A 183 -3.33 3.33 11.25
CA LEU A 183 -3.03 2.34 10.21
C LEU A 183 -1.53 2.28 9.88
N SER A 184 -0.88 3.44 9.81
CA SER A 184 0.57 3.52 9.63
C SER A 184 1.32 2.83 10.78
N ALA A 185 0.93 3.09 12.03
CA ALA A 185 1.57 2.50 13.20
C ALA A 185 1.42 0.96 13.22
N LEU A 186 0.21 0.46 12.96
CA LEU A 186 -0.07 -0.98 12.88
C LEU A 186 0.74 -1.69 11.78
N LEU A 187 0.98 -1.04 10.64
CA LEU A 187 1.84 -1.60 9.60
C LEU A 187 3.29 -1.78 10.07
N ILE A 188 3.81 -0.84 10.86
CA ILE A 188 5.17 -0.96 11.39
C ILE A 188 5.25 -2.03 12.49
N GLU A 189 4.21 -2.18 13.30
CA GLU A 189 4.12 -3.29 14.25
C GLU A 189 4.13 -4.64 13.53
N GLN A 190 3.40 -4.78 12.42
CA GLN A 190 3.45 -5.97 11.56
C GLN A 190 4.85 -6.23 11.00
N TYR A 191 5.58 -5.17 10.61
CA TYR A 191 6.99 -5.28 10.21
C TYR A 191 7.87 -5.82 11.35
N HIS A 192 7.71 -5.29 12.57
CA HIS A 192 8.47 -5.76 13.73
C HIS A 192 8.15 -7.20 14.10
N GLU A 193 6.88 -7.61 14.03
CA GLU A 193 6.46 -9.00 14.23
C GLU A 193 7.09 -9.93 13.19
N GLN A 194 7.10 -9.53 11.91
CA GLN A 194 7.73 -10.30 10.84
C GLN A 194 9.24 -10.48 11.09
N MET A 195 9.95 -9.42 11.46
CA MET A 195 11.38 -9.46 11.78
C MET A 195 11.66 -10.37 12.98
N LYS A 196 10.87 -10.25 14.05
CA LYS A 196 10.98 -11.10 15.25
C LYS A 196 10.74 -12.58 14.95
N ASN A 197 9.76 -12.89 14.09
CA ASN A 197 9.47 -14.25 13.66
C ASN A 197 10.61 -14.83 12.79
N ALA A 198 11.19 -14.01 11.91
CA ALA A 198 12.36 -14.41 11.12
C ALA A 198 13.59 -14.72 12.00
N GLN A 199 13.82 -13.95 13.07
CA GLN A 199 14.89 -14.19 14.03
C GLN A 199 14.70 -15.50 14.83
N ARG A 200 13.48 -15.78 15.31
CA ARG A 200 13.15 -17.05 15.99
C ARG A 200 13.42 -18.29 15.13
N GLY A 201 13.26 -18.17 13.81
CA GLY A 201 13.58 -19.23 12.84
C GLY A 201 15.08 -19.47 12.67
N LYS A 202 15.90 -18.42 12.71
CA LYS A 202 17.36 -18.49 12.50
C LYS A 202 18.15 -18.96 13.74
N ALA A 203 17.65 -18.72 14.95
CA ALA A 203 18.32 -19.12 16.20
C ALA A 203 18.52 -20.65 16.38
N LYS A 204 17.91 -21.49 15.54
CA LYS A 204 18.12 -22.96 15.53
C LYS A 204 19.29 -23.42 14.65
N GLY A 205 19.84 -22.57 13.78
CA GLY A 205 20.96 -22.89 12.90
C GLY A 205 22.26 -22.28 13.41
N LYS A 206 23.12 -23.08 14.05
CA LYS A 206 24.50 -22.67 14.35
C LYS A 206 25.22 -22.36 13.03
N ASN A 207 25.69 -21.12 12.84
CA ASN A 207 26.99 -20.81 12.21
C ASN A 207 27.27 -19.29 12.20
N SER A 208 28.48 -18.93 12.67
CA SER A 208 29.16 -17.62 12.59
C SER A 208 28.64 -16.49 13.50
N GLU A 209 29.16 -16.44 14.73
CA GLU A 209 28.93 -15.40 15.74
C GLU A 209 29.35 -13.99 15.27
N ALA A 210 30.41 -13.87 14.46
CA ALA A 210 30.92 -12.57 13.99
C ALA A 210 30.02 -11.92 12.92
N THR A 211 29.51 -12.69 11.96
CA THR A 211 28.51 -12.18 10.99
C THR A 211 27.15 -11.97 11.64
N SER A 212 26.80 -12.76 12.67
CA SER A 212 25.60 -12.55 13.47
C SER A 212 25.67 -11.26 14.29
N ALA A 213 26.84 -10.90 14.83
CA ALA A 213 27.02 -9.66 15.59
C ALA A 213 26.94 -8.41 14.69
N LEU A 214 27.58 -8.43 13.50
CA LEU A 214 27.50 -7.31 12.55
C LEU A 214 26.09 -7.15 11.94
N ALA A 215 25.43 -8.27 11.61
CA ALA A 215 24.03 -8.25 11.19
C ALA A 215 23.12 -7.74 12.32
N GLY A 216 23.40 -8.11 13.57
CA GLY A 216 22.70 -7.60 14.75
C GLY A 216 22.81 -6.08 14.92
N LEU A 217 24.00 -5.50 14.72
CA LEU A 217 24.20 -4.05 14.82
C LEU A 217 23.49 -3.26 13.71
N LEU A 218 23.54 -3.73 12.47
CA LEU A 218 22.81 -3.12 11.34
C LEU A 218 21.29 -3.25 11.52
N GLU A 219 20.83 -4.39 12.05
CA GLU A 219 19.42 -4.61 12.38
C GLU A 219 18.96 -3.73 13.56
N GLU A 220 19.79 -3.53 14.60
CA GLU A 220 19.50 -2.62 15.71
C GLU A 220 19.37 -1.17 15.24
N GLU A 221 20.21 -0.73 14.31
CA GLU A 221 20.13 0.62 13.74
C GLU A 221 18.84 0.79 12.91
N ALA A 222 18.46 -0.22 12.11
CA ALA A 222 17.19 -0.25 11.40
C ALA A 222 15.96 -0.33 12.33
N LEU A 223 16.06 -1.08 13.43
CA LEU A 223 15.04 -1.15 14.48
C LEU A 223 14.91 0.18 15.21
N SER A 224 16.01 0.89 15.45
CA SER A 224 15.99 2.20 16.12
C SER A 224 15.36 3.31 15.26
N THR A 225 15.56 3.26 13.94
CA THR A 225 14.93 4.22 13.02
C THR A 225 13.46 3.90 12.81
N THR A 226 13.10 2.61 12.74
CA THR A 226 11.70 2.17 12.67
C THR A 226 10.95 2.41 13.97
N SER A 227 11.60 2.30 15.14
CA SER A 227 10.97 2.59 16.45
C SER A 227 10.71 4.09 16.64
N ARG A 228 11.63 4.96 16.22
CA ARG A 228 11.34 6.41 16.20
C ARG A 228 10.16 6.71 15.28
N PHE A 229 10.09 6.03 14.13
CA PHE A 229 8.98 6.20 13.21
C PHE A 229 7.66 5.67 13.79
N THR A 230 7.64 4.54 14.52
CA THR A 230 6.44 4.10 15.25
C THR A 230 5.99 5.12 16.27
N ASP A 231 6.92 5.68 17.03
CA ASP A 231 6.61 6.64 18.08
C ASP A 231 6.03 7.92 17.47
N THR A 232 6.55 8.37 16.33
CA THR A 232 5.97 9.52 15.61
C THR A 232 4.56 9.24 15.09
N ALA A 233 4.30 8.05 14.54
CA ALA A 233 2.97 7.67 14.05
C ALA A 233 1.96 7.55 15.20
N TRP A 234 2.35 6.92 16.32
CA TRP A 234 1.52 6.82 17.52
C TRP A 234 1.27 8.18 18.17
N ARG A 235 2.29 9.05 18.24
CA ARG A 235 2.15 10.42 18.75
C ARG A 235 1.20 11.26 17.90
N GLY A 236 1.26 11.12 16.58
CA GLY A 236 0.29 11.71 15.65
C GLY A 236 -1.15 11.22 15.92
N ALA A 237 -1.33 9.90 16.06
CA ALA A 237 -2.63 9.31 16.38
C ALA A 237 -3.17 9.75 17.75
N GLU A 238 -2.30 9.88 18.74
CA GLU A 238 -2.61 10.30 20.10
C GLU A 238 -3.04 11.76 20.15
N ALA A 239 -2.33 12.67 19.48
CA ALA A 239 -2.70 14.08 19.38
C ALA A 239 -4.15 14.24 18.87
N TYR A 240 -4.47 13.61 17.73
CA TYR A 240 -5.83 13.65 17.19
C TYR A 240 -6.84 12.86 18.02
N HIS A 241 -6.39 11.86 18.80
CA HIS A 241 -7.24 11.17 19.76
C HIS A 241 -7.73 12.16 20.82
N PHE A 242 -6.81 12.83 21.51
CA PHE A 242 -7.15 13.77 22.57
C PHE A 242 -7.95 14.95 22.04
N PHE A 243 -7.66 15.42 20.83
CA PHE A 243 -8.38 16.52 20.20
C PHE A 243 -9.86 16.18 19.97
N LEU A 244 -10.13 14.99 19.43
CA LEU A 244 -11.49 14.49 19.24
C LEU A 244 -12.18 14.16 20.58
N LEU A 245 -11.43 13.63 21.55
CA LEU A 245 -11.97 13.26 22.85
C LEU A 245 -12.42 14.49 23.65
N ALA A 246 -11.62 15.55 23.69
CA ALA A 246 -11.96 16.80 24.36
C ALA A 246 -13.25 17.42 23.79
N GLN A 247 -13.40 17.43 22.47
CA GLN A 247 -14.65 17.90 21.82
C GLN A 247 -15.85 17.04 22.21
N ARG A 248 -15.72 15.71 22.16
CA ARG A 248 -16.81 14.80 22.55
C ARG A 248 -17.24 14.99 24.00
N GLN A 249 -16.29 15.03 24.92
CA GLN A 249 -16.55 15.26 26.34
C GLN A 249 -17.23 16.61 26.58
N LEU A 250 -16.85 17.65 25.83
CA LEU A 250 -17.49 18.96 25.89
C LEU A 250 -18.96 18.90 25.41
N TYR A 251 -19.22 18.22 24.29
CA TYR A 251 -20.59 18.02 23.78
C TYR A 251 -21.46 17.16 24.70
N GLU A 252 -20.87 16.18 25.39
CA GLU A 252 -21.54 15.33 26.38
C GLU A 252 -21.77 16.07 27.72
N GLY A 253 -21.27 17.29 27.88
CA GLY A 253 -21.40 18.08 29.11
C GLY A 253 -20.44 17.69 30.23
N SER A 254 -19.49 16.79 29.98
CA SER A 254 -18.45 16.38 30.93
C SER A 254 -17.29 17.39 30.96
N VAL A 255 -17.60 18.61 31.40
CA VAL A 255 -16.70 19.78 31.29
C VAL A 255 -15.39 19.62 32.06
N ASP A 256 -15.42 18.92 33.19
CA ASP A 256 -14.23 18.69 34.02
C ASP A 256 -13.20 17.79 33.33
N SER A 257 -13.68 16.72 32.67
CA SER A 257 -12.86 15.81 31.88
C SER A 257 -12.35 16.49 30.60
N ALA A 258 -13.23 17.24 29.92
CA ALA A 258 -12.89 17.99 28.71
C ALA A 258 -11.73 18.98 28.95
N LEU A 259 -11.73 19.67 30.09
CA LEU A 259 -10.62 20.56 30.46
C LEU A 259 -9.32 19.78 30.69
N LYS A 260 -9.35 18.67 31.44
CA LYS A 260 -8.17 17.84 31.69
C LYS A 260 -7.57 17.32 30.38
N THR A 261 -8.41 16.81 29.47
CA THR A 261 -7.97 16.35 28.15
C THR A 261 -7.45 17.50 27.28
N ALA A 262 -8.07 18.68 27.33
CA ALA A 262 -7.58 19.84 26.59
C ALA A 262 -6.23 20.37 27.11
N LEU A 263 -5.93 20.22 28.41
CA LEU A 263 -4.62 20.57 28.96
C LEU A 263 -3.51 19.65 28.42
N HIS A 264 -3.77 18.35 28.31
CA HIS A 264 -2.82 17.41 27.70
C HIS A 264 -2.52 17.70 26.23
N LEU A 265 -3.41 18.40 25.50
CA LEU A 265 -3.16 18.76 24.11
C LEU A 265 -1.99 19.74 23.93
N ARG A 266 -1.58 20.45 24.98
CA ARG A 266 -0.44 21.39 24.95
C ARG A 266 0.87 20.71 24.56
N ASP A 267 1.00 19.41 24.84
CA ASP A 267 2.21 18.65 24.53
C ASP A 267 2.32 18.28 23.03
N TYR A 268 1.31 18.62 22.21
CA TYR A 268 1.20 18.23 20.80
C TYR A 268 1.12 19.44 19.84
N GLU A 269 1.66 20.60 20.25
CA GLU A 269 1.72 21.83 19.43
C GLU A 269 2.47 21.68 18.11
N ASP A 270 3.34 20.67 17.99
CA ASP A 270 4.09 20.36 16.78
C ASP A 270 3.27 19.57 15.74
N ILE A 271 2.17 18.92 16.16
CA ILE A 271 1.30 18.13 15.28
C ILE A 271 0.00 18.89 14.97
N ILE A 272 -0.64 19.45 15.99
CA ILE A 272 -1.88 20.22 15.85
C ILE A 272 -1.54 21.70 16.05
N PRO A 273 -1.99 22.61 15.17
CA PRO A 273 -1.71 24.03 15.32
C PRO A 273 -2.12 24.56 16.69
N ALA A 274 -1.22 25.31 17.33
CA ALA A 274 -1.44 25.91 18.65
C ALA A 274 -2.77 26.68 18.74
N ILE A 275 -3.17 27.37 17.66
CA ILE A 275 -4.46 28.09 17.59
C ILE A 275 -5.63 27.17 17.90
N GLU A 276 -5.68 25.96 17.33
CA GLU A 276 -6.78 25.01 17.50
C GLU A 276 -6.78 24.42 18.91
N ILE A 277 -5.60 24.11 19.44
CA ILE A 277 -5.41 23.60 20.80
C ILE A 277 -5.87 24.62 21.83
N TYR A 278 -5.34 25.84 21.78
CA TYR A 278 -5.63 26.88 22.77
C TYR A 278 -7.04 27.44 22.63
N SER A 279 -7.63 27.46 21.43
CA SER A 279 -9.05 27.80 21.25
C SER A 279 -9.96 26.77 21.92
N LEU A 280 -9.69 25.47 21.74
CA LEU A 280 -10.44 24.42 22.42
C LEU A 280 -10.24 24.46 23.94
N LEU A 281 -9.01 24.71 24.40
CA LEU A 281 -8.70 24.87 25.82
C LEU A 281 -9.44 26.06 26.43
N ALA A 282 -9.48 27.21 25.76
CA ALA A 282 -10.23 28.37 26.20
C ALA A 282 -11.74 28.05 26.31
N LEU A 283 -12.31 27.39 25.31
CA LEU A 283 -13.72 26.95 25.34
C LEU A 283 -14.01 26.01 26.52
N CYS A 284 -13.19 24.97 26.72
CA CYS A 284 -13.34 24.04 27.83
C CYS A 284 -13.19 24.74 29.20
N ALA A 285 -12.20 25.63 29.33
CA ALA A 285 -11.94 26.37 30.57
C ALA A 285 -13.08 27.32 30.91
N CYS A 286 -13.58 28.05 29.91
CA CYS A 286 -14.68 28.97 30.08
C CYS A 286 -16.02 28.24 30.36
N ALA A 287 -16.26 27.06 29.76
CA ALA A 287 -17.41 26.22 30.11
C ALA A 287 -17.36 25.70 31.56
N ARG A 288 -16.16 25.37 32.08
CA ARG A 288 -15.96 24.95 33.49
C ARG A 288 -15.98 26.14 34.47
N ARG A 289 -15.93 27.38 33.97
CA ARG A 289 -15.68 28.60 34.76
C ARG A 289 -14.29 28.63 35.42
N ALA A 290 -13.31 27.96 34.81
CA ALA A 290 -11.89 28.04 35.18
C ALA A 290 -11.23 29.23 34.46
N PHE A 291 -11.57 30.45 34.90
CA PHE A 291 -11.17 31.69 34.22
C PHE A 291 -9.67 32.01 34.32
N GLY A 292 -8.95 31.48 35.31
CA GLY A 292 -7.49 31.61 35.38
C GLY A 292 -6.81 30.83 34.26
N THR A 293 -7.26 29.59 34.04
CA THR A 293 -6.80 28.75 32.92
C THR A 293 -7.28 29.30 31.57
N CYS A 294 -8.52 29.81 31.48
CA CYS A 294 -9.02 30.46 30.26
C CYS A 294 -8.16 31.68 29.90
N SER A 295 -7.80 32.53 30.86
CA SER A 295 -6.93 33.71 30.65
C SER A 295 -5.54 33.33 30.13
N LYS A 296 -4.89 32.31 30.71
CA LYS A 296 -3.60 31.80 30.22
C LYS A 296 -3.67 31.34 28.76
N ALA A 297 -4.78 30.72 28.36
CA ALA A 297 -4.99 30.29 26.97
C ALA A 297 -5.15 31.48 26.01
N PHE A 298 -5.87 32.53 26.40
CA PHE A 298 -5.99 33.77 25.61
C PHE A 298 -4.64 34.48 25.43
N ILE A 299 -3.86 34.61 26.50
CA ILE A 299 -2.50 35.19 26.42
C ILE A 299 -1.64 34.41 25.41
N LYS A 300 -1.74 33.07 25.42
CA LYS A 300 -1.04 32.24 24.43
C LYS A 300 -1.55 32.51 23.02
N LEU A 301 -2.86 32.57 22.79
CA LEU A 301 -3.46 32.89 21.48
C LEU A 301 -3.00 34.25 20.95
N GLU A 302 -3.01 35.30 21.77
CA GLU A 302 -2.56 36.65 21.41
C GLU A 302 -1.06 36.69 21.05
N SER A 303 -0.26 35.89 21.75
CA SER A 303 1.19 35.79 21.51
C SER A 303 1.57 35.06 20.21
N LEU A 304 0.63 34.37 19.54
CA LEU A 304 0.95 33.60 18.33
C LEU A 304 1.25 34.53 17.14
N GLU A 305 2.45 34.44 16.58
CA GLU A 305 2.89 35.23 15.42
C GLU A 305 2.21 34.78 14.11
N THR A 306 1.59 33.60 14.10
CA THR A 306 0.90 33.05 12.93
C THR A 306 -0.46 33.70 12.64
N LEU A 307 -0.99 34.49 13.58
CA LEU A 307 -2.27 35.17 13.45
C LEU A 307 -2.11 36.56 12.83
N SER A 308 -3.06 36.94 11.98
CA SER A 308 -3.16 38.31 11.46
C SER A 308 -3.51 39.30 12.58
N SER A 309 -3.18 40.58 12.38
CA SER A 309 -3.48 41.65 13.34
C SER A 309 -4.97 41.73 13.66
N GLU A 310 -5.84 41.47 12.67
CA GLU A 310 -7.30 41.48 12.85
C GLU A 310 -7.78 40.32 13.74
N GLN A 311 -7.22 39.12 13.55
CA GLN A 311 -7.56 37.96 14.37
C GLN A 311 -7.10 38.13 15.82
N LYS A 312 -5.92 38.73 16.03
CA LYS A 312 -5.44 39.05 17.38
C LYS A 312 -6.39 40.01 18.09
N GLN A 313 -6.82 41.05 17.40
CA GLN A 313 -7.78 42.01 17.94
C GLN A 313 -9.12 41.35 18.30
N GLN A 314 -9.61 40.41 17.49
CA GLN A 314 -10.81 39.63 17.82
C GLN A 314 -10.65 38.80 19.10
N TYR A 315 -9.48 38.19 19.33
CA TYR A 315 -9.21 37.46 20.57
C TYR A 315 -9.12 38.40 21.77
N GLU A 316 -8.49 39.57 21.62
CA GLU A 316 -8.40 40.60 22.67
C GLU A 316 -9.80 41.13 23.05
N ASP A 317 -10.62 41.48 22.07
CA ASP A 317 -12.00 41.95 22.29
C ASP A 317 -12.83 40.90 23.04
N LEU A 318 -12.72 39.63 22.63
CA LEU A 318 -13.43 38.52 23.26
C LEU A 318 -12.91 38.22 24.67
N ALA A 319 -11.60 38.35 24.91
CA ALA A 319 -11.04 38.25 26.25
C ALA A 319 -11.57 39.38 27.16
N LEU A 320 -11.64 40.62 26.67
CA LEU A 320 -12.20 41.75 27.41
C LEU A 320 -13.67 41.53 27.77
N GLU A 321 -14.49 41.05 26.84
CA GLU A 321 -15.91 40.74 27.12
C GLU A 321 -16.08 39.70 28.24
N ILE A 322 -15.24 38.67 28.25
CA ILE A 322 -15.30 37.60 29.25
C ILE A 322 -14.78 38.10 30.60
N PHE A 323 -13.60 38.74 30.64
CA PHE A 323 -12.92 39.06 31.89
C PHE A 323 -13.39 40.35 32.57
N THR A 324 -14.12 41.22 31.86
CA THR A 324 -14.86 42.32 32.49
C THR A 324 -16.01 41.81 33.36
N ARG A 325 -16.59 40.66 33.02
CA ARG A 325 -17.69 40.02 33.77
C ARG A 325 -17.21 38.96 34.77
N HIS A 326 -16.07 38.35 34.51
CA HIS A 326 -15.54 37.24 35.31
C HIS A 326 -14.07 37.47 35.67
N THR A 327 -13.76 37.53 36.97
CA THR A 327 -12.37 37.68 37.40
C THR A 327 -11.54 36.44 37.05
N PRO A 328 -10.33 36.59 36.47
CA PRO A 328 -9.46 35.48 36.07
C PRO A 328 -8.76 34.84 37.28
N LYS A 329 -9.55 34.22 38.18
CA LYS A 329 -9.06 33.45 39.33
C LYS A 329 -9.73 32.08 39.33
N ASP A 330 -8.92 31.03 39.43
CA ASP A 330 -9.43 29.66 39.55
C ASP A 330 -9.82 29.37 40.99
N ASN A 331 -11.11 29.08 41.23
CA ASN A 331 -11.67 28.82 42.56
C ASN A 331 -11.32 27.42 43.13
N ARG A 332 -10.76 26.52 42.31
CA ARG A 332 -10.38 25.14 42.70
C ARG A 332 -8.87 24.93 42.43
N LYS A 333 -8.06 25.21 43.44
CA LYS A 333 -6.60 25.40 43.32
C LYS A 333 -5.72 24.17 43.60
N SER A 334 -6.23 22.93 43.60
CA SER A 334 -5.45 21.79 44.14
C SER A 334 -5.08 20.66 43.16
N GLU A 335 -5.71 20.55 41.98
CA GLU A 335 -5.41 19.44 41.03
C GLU A 335 -4.93 19.89 39.65
N LEU A 336 -5.08 21.18 39.31
CA LEU A 336 -4.75 21.70 37.98
C LEU A 336 -3.30 22.19 37.87
N ASP A 337 -2.69 22.63 38.98
CA ASP A 337 -1.32 23.16 38.96
C ASP A 337 -0.27 22.08 38.67
N SER A 338 -0.50 20.82 39.09
CA SER A 338 0.38 19.69 38.74
C SER A 338 0.37 19.31 37.25
N LEU A 339 -0.64 19.74 36.48
CA LEU A 339 -0.74 19.57 35.03
C LEU A 339 -0.28 20.82 34.26
N LEU A 340 -0.06 21.95 34.95
CA LEU A 340 0.35 23.21 34.33
C LEU A 340 1.87 23.42 34.36
N GLU A 341 2.59 22.74 35.27
CA GLU A 341 4.05 22.78 35.43
C GLU A 341 4.81 21.72 34.62
N GLY A 342 4.12 20.93 33.79
CA GLY A 342 4.71 19.97 32.84
C GLY A 342 5.14 20.62 31.53
#